data_AF-A0A4R3J4Q4-F1
#
_entry.id   AF-A0A4R3J4Q4-F1
#
_cell.length_a   1.000
_cell.length_b   1.000
_cell.length_c   1.000
_cell.angle_alpha   90.00
_cell.angle_beta   90.00
_cell.angle_gamma   90.00
#
_symmetry.space_group_name_H-M   'P 1'
#
loop_
_entity.id
_entity.type
_entity.pdbx_description
1 polymer ?
#
loop_
_entity_poly.entity_id
_entity_poly.type
_entity_poly.pdbx_seq_one_letter_code
_entity_poly.pdbx_strand_id
1 'polypeptide(L)'
;MKKKFRNEKGQLTVKLDEIGKLTQKTANSYYRVGRIYLNHMDDEEYVFIAKDEVVAHFQSFSGKNLFIPLDSLGTFLPYIASEGMELEFVE
;
A
#
# COMPACT_ATOMS: atom_id res chain seq x y z
N MET A 1 -14.74 6.95 2.51
CA MET A 1 -14.89 5.47 2.62
C MET A 1 -14.49 5.02 4.02
N LYS A 2 -15.20 4.08 4.67
CA LYS A 2 -14.81 3.61 6.00
C LYS A 2 -13.51 2.79 5.89
N LYS A 3 -12.41 3.28 6.48
CA LYS A 3 -11.15 2.54 6.55
C LYS A 3 -11.34 1.34 7.52
N LYS A 4 -10.93 0.14 7.09
CA LYS A 4 -10.94 -1.08 7.91
C LYS A 4 -9.94 -0.98 9.05
N PHE A 5 -10.16 -1.82 10.07
CA PHE A 5 -9.30 -1.91 11.25
C PHE A 5 -9.17 -0.62 12.05
N ARG A 6 -10.12 0.30 11.91
CA ARG A 6 -10.16 1.56 12.64
C ARG A 6 -11.49 1.74 13.35
N ASN A 7 -11.43 2.30 14.55
CA ASN A 7 -12.61 2.72 15.29
C ASN A 7 -13.14 4.07 14.75
N GLU A 8 -14.23 4.57 15.33
CA GLU A 8 -14.85 5.84 14.94
C GLU A 8 -13.94 7.06 15.12
N LYS A 9 -12.90 6.94 15.96
CA LYS A 9 -11.87 7.96 16.19
C LYS A 9 -10.67 7.82 15.23
N GLY A 10 -10.74 6.90 14.26
CA GLY A 10 -9.65 6.63 13.30
C GLY A 10 -8.48 5.84 13.87
N GLN A 11 -8.56 5.35 15.12
CA GLN A 11 -7.49 4.59 15.77
C GLN A 11 -7.55 3.12 15.38
N LEU A 12 -6.37 2.49 15.24
CA LEU A 12 -6.29 1.07 14.90
C LEU A 12 -6.93 0.19 15.98
N THR A 13 -7.73 -0.78 15.55
CA THR A 13 -8.37 -1.79 16.41
C THR A 13 -7.59 -3.09 16.49
N VAL A 14 -6.58 -3.25 15.63
CA VAL A 14 -5.64 -4.38 15.55
C VAL A 14 -4.24 -3.85 15.29
N LYS A 15 -3.21 -4.64 15.60
CA LYS A 15 -1.81 -4.21 15.38
C LYS A 15 -1.44 -4.24 13.90
N LEU A 16 -0.47 -3.42 13.50
CA LEU A 16 -0.04 -3.31 12.10
C LEU A 16 0.49 -4.64 11.53
N ASP A 17 1.25 -5.40 12.31
CA ASP A 17 1.76 -6.72 11.92
C ASP A 17 0.62 -7.72 11.66
N GLU A 18 -0.46 -7.63 12.44
CA GLU A 18 -1.66 -8.44 12.24
C GLU A 18 -2.44 -8.00 11.00
N ILE A 19 -2.57 -6.69 10.75
CA ILE A 19 -3.18 -6.16 9.52
C ILE A 19 -2.43 -6.68 8.30
N GLY A 20 -1.10 -6.62 8.30
CA GLY A 20 -0.25 -7.14 7.24
C GLY A 20 -0.59 -8.59 6.89
N LYS A 21 -0.61 -9.46 7.91
CA LYS A 21 -0.99 -10.89 7.75
C LYS A 21 -2.41 -11.07 7.21
N LEU A 22 -3.39 -10.37 7.76
CA LEU A 22 -4.80 -10.48 7.36
C LEU A 22 -5.06 -10.03 5.92
N THR A 23 -4.17 -9.20 5.37
CA THR A 23 -4.41 -8.48 4.12
C THR A 23 -3.42 -8.88 3.02
N GLN A 24 -2.43 -9.70 3.36
CA GLN A 24 -1.39 -10.17 2.45
C GLN A 24 -1.94 -10.74 1.14
N LYS A 25 -2.96 -11.60 1.21
CA LYS A 25 -3.60 -12.17 0.01
C LYS A 25 -4.20 -11.08 -0.88
N THR A 26 -4.86 -10.10 -0.28
CA THR A 26 -5.47 -9.01 -1.04
C THR A 26 -4.43 -8.07 -1.61
N ALA A 27 -3.39 -7.72 -0.85
CA ALA A 27 -2.27 -6.92 -1.33
C ALA A 27 -1.60 -7.59 -2.55
N ASN A 28 -1.32 -8.89 -2.48
CA ASN A 28 -0.74 -9.65 -3.60
C ASN A 28 -1.62 -9.69 -4.84
N SER A 29 -2.95 -9.57 -4.70
CA SER A 29 -3.87 -9.52 -5.84
C SER A 29 -4.00 -8.11 -6.42
N TYR A 30 -3.87 -7.09 -5.57
CA TYR A 30 -4.05 -5.68 -5.90
C TYR A 30 -2.80 -5.08 -6.54
N TYR A 31 -1.63 -5.30 -5.94
CA TYR A 31 -0.35 -4.81 -6.43
C TYR A 31 0.22 -5.75 -7.49
N ARG A 32 0.35 -5.27 -8.73
CA ARG A 32 0.85 -6.05 -9.87
C ARG A 32 2.01 -5.33 -10.54
N VAL A 33 3.06 -6.08 -10.86
CA VAL A 33 4.21 -5.55 -11.59
C VAL A 33 3.75 -4.94 -12.93
N GLY A 34 4.29 -3.78 -13.26
CA GLY A 34 3.97 -2.98 -14.44
C GLY A 34 2.74 -2.09 -14.31
N ARG A 35 2.03 -2.11 -13.17
CA ARG A 35 0.87 -1.24 -12.91
C ARG A 35 1.26 0.02 -12.15
N ILE A 36 0.41 1.04 -12.25
CA ILE A 36 0.65 2.38 -11.71
C ILE A 36 -0.24 2.63 -10.49
N TYR A 37 0.35 3.20 -9.45
CA TYR A 37 -0.30 3.53 -8.20
C TYR A 37 0.02 4.97 -7.79
N LEU A 38 -1.00 5.77 -7.52
CA LEU A 38 -0.87 7.12 -6.94
C LEU A 38 -0.61 7.02 -5.44
N ASN A 39 0.43 7.68 -4.96
CA ASN A 39 0.66 7.91 -3.55
C ASN A 39 0.20 9.32 -3.17
N HIS A 40 -0.88 9.42 -2.41
CA HIS A 40 -1.45 10.71 -2.00
C HIS A 40 -0.61 11.45 -0.95
N MET A 41 0.45 10.84 -0.40
CA MET A 41 1.36 11.52 0.53
C MET A 41 2.28 12.52 -0.17
N ASP A 42 2.67 12.22 -1.41
CA ASP A 42 3.60 13.03 -2.19
C ASP A 42 3.07 13.38 -3.59
N ASP A 43 1.81 13.06 -3.89
CA ASP A 43 1.13 13.27 -5.17
C ASP A 43 1.91 12.72 -6.38
N GLU A 44 2.59 11.59 -6.19
CA GLU A 44 3.39 10.93 -7.22
C GLU A 44 2.77 9.60 -7.66
N GLU A 45 2.84 9.34 -8.97
CA GLU A 45 2.53 8.05 -9.54
C GLU A 45 3.75 7.15 -9.54
N TYR A 46 3.59 5.95 -9.01
CA TYR A 46 4.62 4.94 -8.84
C TYR A 46 4.27 3.68 -9.64
N VAL A 47 5.17 3.26 -10.54
CA VAL A 47 5.09 1.97 -11.23
C VAL A 47 5.62 0.89 -10.29
N PHE A 48 4.87 -0.19 -10.09
CA PHE A 48 5.40 -1.37 -9.39
C PHE A 48 6.36 -2.13 -10.31
N ILE A 49 7.67 -2.03 -10.10
CA ILE A 49 8.65 -2.55 -11.06
C ILE A 49 9.04 -3.99 -10.76
N ALA A 50 9.27 -4.32 -9.50
CA ALA A 50 9.72 -5.65 -9.10
C ALA A 50 9.45 -5.90 -7.62
N LYS A 51 9.47 -7.17 -7.23
CA LYS A 51 9.59 -7.57 -5.83
C LYS A 51 10.58 -8.71 -5.69
N ASP A 52 11.28 -8.77 -4.57
CA ASP A 52 12.03 -9.94 -4.15
C ASP A 52 11.25 -10.71 -3.07
N GLU A 53 11.93 -11.51 -2.25
CA GLU A 53 11.31 -12.29 -1.18
C GLU A 53 10.84 -11.43 0.01
N VAL A 54 11.32 -10.18 0.12
CA VAL A 54 11.17 -9.34 1.32
C VAL A 54 10.53 -7.99 1.01
N VAL A 55 10.81 -7.38 -0.15
CA VAL A 55 10.42 -6.00 -0.47
C VAL A 55 9.74 -5.88 -1.83
N ALA A 56 8.74 -5.01 -1.91
CA ALA A 56 8.19 -4.48 -3.15
C ALA A 56 8.88 -3.16 -3.50
N HIS A 57 9.31 -3.04 -4.76
CA HIS A 57 9.97 -1.85 -5.29
C HIS A 57 9.09 -1.16 -6.32
N PHE A 58 8.76 0.09 -6.03
CA PHE A 58 8.08 0.99 -6.94
C PHE A 58 8.97 2.18 -7.31
N GLN A 59 8.78 2.71 -8.51
CA GLN A 59 9.52 3.87 -9.00
C GLN A 59 8.58 4.88 -9.63
N SER A 60 8.76 6.16 -9.30
CA SER A 60 7.99 7.24 -9.90
C SER A 60 8.56 7.68 -11.25
N PHE A 61 7.74 8.38 -12.04
CA PHE A 61 8.20 9.03 -13.27
C PHE A 61 9.22 10.16 -13.02
N SER A 62 9.23 10.73 -11.81
CA SER A 62 10.22 11.71 -11.37
C SER A 62 11.55 11.08 -10.89
N GLY A 63 11.66 9.75 -10.86
CA GLY A 63 12.86 9.02 -10.47
C GLY A 63 12.97 8.68 -8.97
N LYS A 64 11.93 8.96 -8.18
CA LYS A 64 11.86 8.55 -6.77
C LYS A 64 11.67 7.04 -6.67
N ASN A 65 12.17 6.46 -5.59
CA ASN A 65 12.00 5.03 -5.31
C ASN A 65 11.22 4.86 -4.01
N LEU A 66 10.23 3.97 -4.03
CA LEU A 66 9.44 3.57 -2.88
C LEU A 66 9.64 2.08 -2.64
N PHE A 67 10.12 1.74 -1.44
CA PHE A 67 10.38 0.37 -1.02
C PHE A 67 9.47 0.02 0.15
N ILE A 68 8.65 -1.02 -0.01
CA ILE A 68 7.68 -1.44 1.01
C ILE A 68 7.92 -2.91 1.34
N PRO A 69 8.16 -3.28 2.61
CA PRO A 69 8.20 -4.67 3.03
C PRO A 69 6.92 -5.41 2.63
N LEU A 70 7.06 -6.62 2.08
CA LEU A 70 5.91 -7.38 1.55
C LEU A 70 4.87 -7.73 2.62
N ASP A 71 5.31 -7.91 3.87
CA ASP A 71 4.44 -8.13 5.02
C ASP A 71 3.60 -6.90 5.40
N SER A 72 4.07 -5.71 5.04
CA SER A 72 3.44 -4.42 5.33
C SER A 72 2.64 -3.88 4.15
N LEU A 73 2.81 -4.42 2.95
CA LEU A 73 2.19 -3.92 1.71
C LEU A 73 0.67 -3.76 1.82
N GLY A 74 0.00 -4.64 2.56
CA GLY A 74 -1.44 -4.57 2.78
C GLY A 74 -1.91 -3.36 3.60
N THR A 75 -1.04 -2.70 4.36
CA THR A 75 -1.40 -1.50 5.13
C THR A 75 -1.60 -0.27 4.24
N PHE A 76 -1.10 -0.31 3.00
CA PHE A 76 -1.21 0.78 2.02
C PHE A 76 -2.43 0.64 1.09
N LEU A 77 -3.24 -0.41 1.26
CA LEU A 77 -4.47 -0.58 0.49
C LEU A 77 -5.46 0.57 0.78
N PRO A 78 -6.17 1.12 -0.23
CA PRO A 78 -7.05 2.29 -0.05
C PRO A 78 -8.07 2.19 1.08
N TYR A 79 -8.61 1.00 1.31
CA TYR A 79 -9.60 0.76 2.36
C TYR A 79 -8.99 0.38 3.72
N ILE A 80 -7.66 0.45 3.89
CA ILE A 80 -6.94 0.09 5.11
C ILE A 80 -6.05 1.24 5.59
N ALA A 81 -5.35 1.88 4.65
CA ALA A 81 -4.42 2.95 4.91
C ALA A 81 -5.05 4.08 5.73
N SER A 82 -4.21 4.82 6.46
CA SER A 82 -4.63 6.14 6.93
C SER A 82 -5.01 7.01 5.73
N GLU A 83 -5.87 8.00 5.95
CA GLU A 83 -6.22 8.95 4.89
C GLU A 83 -4.96 9.63 4.33
N GLY A 84 -4.82 9.59 3.00
CA GLY A 84 -3.67 10.15 2.27
C GLY A 84 -2.47 9.21 2.17
N MET A 85 -2.45 8.08 2.89
CA MET A 85 -1.32 7.13 2.84
C MET A 85 -1.57 5.93 1.92
N GLU A 86 -2.69 5.90 1.22
CA GLU A 86 -2.99 4.84 0.27
C GLU A 86 -2.13 4.91 -1.00
N LEU A 87 -1.81 3.72 -1.51
CA LEU A 87 -1.36 3.53 -2.89
C LEU A 87 -2.57 3.13 -3.73
N GLU A 88 -3.13 4.09 -4.45
CA GLU A 88 -4.34 3.92 -5.24
C GLU A 88 -4.02 3.56 -6.68
N PHE A 89 -4.52 2.42 -7.13
CA PHE A 89 -4.40 1.95 -8.51
C PHE A 89 -5.00 2.95 -9.51
N VAL A 90 -4.23 3.30 -10.54
CA VAL A 90 -4.62 4.26 -11.57
C VAL A 90 -4.80 3.57 -12.94
N GLU A 91 -3.95 2.60 -13.29
CA GLU A 91 -3.95 1.90 -14.60
C GLU A 91 -3.39 0.48 -14.56
#